data_AF-A0AAW7I6F8-F1
#
_entry.id   AF-A0AAW7I6F8-F1
#
_cell.length_a   1.000
_cell.length_b   1.000
_cell.length_c   1.000
_cell.angle_alpha   90.00
_cell.angle_beta   90.00
_cell.angle_gamma   90.00
#
_symmetry.space_group_name_H-M   'P 1'
#
loop_
_entity.id
_entity.type
_entity.pdbx_description
1 polymer ?
#
loop_
_entity_poly.entity_id
_entity_poly.type
_entity_poly.pdbx_seq_one_letter_code
_entity_poly.pdbx_strand_id
1 'polypeptide(L)'
;MTTQYLTAADTAKLVRKALKEAFPDMKFSVRSHTYSGGASLTVAWTDGPNIKQVEAVTCRFQGSYFDGQIDYKGSIYHLVGGVPVSFGADSIHCRRSFSDVAIEQGIDRVFRKYPQNFREAGIAKPTIEEFRSGRLWATYVPF
;
A
#
# COMPACT_ATOMS: atom_id res chain seq x y z
N MET A 1 12.97 -32.95 2.36
CA MET A 1 13.44 -31.59 2.01
C MET A 1 13.12 -30.68 3.18
N THR A 2 14.06 -29.89 3.66
CA THR A 2 13.89 -29.04 4.85
C THR A 2 13.36 -27.66 4.44
N THR A 3 12.36 -27.15 5.15
CA THR A 3 11.83 -25.79 4.91
C THR A 3 12.86 -24.74 5.34
N GLN A 4 13.13 -23.78 4.46
CA GLN A 4 13.94 -22.62 4.79
C GLN A 4 13.06 -21.52 5.39
N TYR A 5 13.45 -20.99 6.55
CA TYR A 5 12.79 -19.86 7.19
C TYR A 5 13.62 -18.60 6.94
N LEU A 6 13.02 -17.61 6.29
CA LEU A 6 13.66 -16.32 6.05
C LEU A 6 13.30 -15.34 7.16
N THR A 7 14.20 -14.41 7.44
CA THR A 7 13.91 -13.31 8.38
C THR A 7 13.01 -12.25 7.70
N ALA A 8 12.40 -11.37 8.50
CA ALA A 8 11.71 -10.19 7.96
C ALA A 8 12.65 -9.30 7.13
N ALA A 9 13.92 -9.20 7.54
CA ALA A 9 14.92 -8.43 6.82
C ALA A 9 15.26 -9.05 5.45
N ASP A 10 15.39 -10.37 5.36
CA ASP A 10 15.64 -11.06 4.10
C ASP A 10 14.43 -10.99 3.18
N THR A 11 13.23 -11.15 3.74
CA THR A 11 11.97 -10.95 3.03
C THR A 11 11.88 -9.53 2.46
N ALA A 12 12.28 -8.50 3.24
CA ALA A 12 12.31 -7.12 2.75
C ALA A 12 13.30 -6.91 1.60
N LYS A 13 14.45 -7.62 1.57
CA LYS A 13 15.39 -7.57 0.42
C LYS A 13 14.75 -8.13 -0.84
N LEU A 14 14.05 -9.27 -0.73
CA LEU A 14 13.35 -9.89 -1.85
C LEU A 14 12.21 -9.00 -2.38
N VAL A 15 11.43 -8.41 -1.48
CA VAL A 15 10.37 -7.45 -1.83
C VAL A 15 10.95 -6.23 -2.57
N ARG A 16 12.06 -5.66 -2.10
CA ARG A 16 12.72 -4.54 -2.80
C ARG A 16 13.14 -4.92 -4.22
N LYS A 17 13.71 -6.12 -4.40
CA LYS A 17 14.12 -6.62 -5.72
C LYS A 17 12.91 -6.76 -6.65
N ALA A 18 11.86 -7.45 -6.22
CA ALA A 18 10.65 -7.66 -7.02
C ALA A 18 9.96 -6.33 -7.41
N LEU A 19 9.90 -5.37 -6.48
CA LEU A 19 9.35 -4.05 -6.76
C LEU A 19 10.19 -3.25 -7.76
N LYS A 20 11.52 -3.35 -7.69
CA LYS A 20 12.42 -2.70 -8.65
C LYS A 20 12.30 -3.29 -10.04
N GLU A 21 12.09 -4.60 -10.15
CA GLU A 21 11.84 -5.27 -11.42
C GLU A 21 10.48 -4.88 -12.01
N ALA A 22 9.43 -4.82 -11.19
CA ALA A 22 8.08 -4.49 -11.64
C ALA A 22 7.87 -3.00 -11.95
N PHE A 23 8.54 -2.11 -11.21
CA PHE A 23 8.40 -0.65 -11.34
C PHE A 23 9.78 0.03 -11.31
N PRO A 24 10.54 -0.02 -12.41
CA PRO A 24 11.93 0.44 -12.44
C PRO A 24 12.12 1.92 -12.07
N ASP A 25 11.17 2.78 -12.43
CA ASP A 25 11.24 4.22 -12.22
C ASP A 25 10.66 4.69 -10.87
N MET A 26 10.18 3.76 -10.05
CA MET A 26 9.54 4.08 -8.78
C MET A 26 10.48 3.87 -7.58
N LYS A 27 10.45 4.83 -6.66
CA LYS A 27 11.22 4.75 -5.41
C LYS A 27 10.33 4.23 -4.28
N PHE A 28 10.57 3.00 -3.86
CA PHE A 28 9.91 2.40 -2.70
C PHE A 28 10.75 2.48 -1.44
N SER A 29 10.09 2.76 -0.31
CA SER A 29 10.60 2.51 1.03
C SER A 29 10.00 1.21 1.55
N VAL A 30 10.84 0.20 1.79
CA VAL A 30 10.41 -1.06 2.42
C VAL A 30 11.01 -1.13 3.81
N ARG A 31 10.18 -1.19 4.85
CA ARG A 31 10.59 -1.25 6.25
C ARG A 31 10.01 -2.49 6.92
N SER A 32 10.84 -3.18 7.70
CA SER A 32 10.42 -4.33 8.51
C SER A 32 10.17 -3.91 9.94
N HIS A 33 9.14 -4.49 10.55
CA HIS A 33 8.79 -4.33 11.95
C HIS A 33 8.68 -5.72 12.58
N THR A 34 9.39 -5.94 13.67
CA THR A 34 9.33 -7.19 14.45
C THR A 34 8.68 -6.90 15.79
N TYR A 35 7.81 -7.79 16.24
CA TYR A 35 7.09 -7.68 17.52
C TYR A 35 6.96 -9.06 18.17
N SER A 36 6.49 -9.11 19.41
CA SER A 36 6.28 -10.37 20.12
C SER A 36 5.33 -11.29 19.33
N GLY A 37 5.86 -12.40 18.83
CA GLY A 37 5.08 -13.40 18.08
C GLY A 37 4.92 -13.14 16.59
N GLY A 38 5.64 -12.18 16.00
CA GLY A 38 5.53 -11.94 14.56
C GLY A 38 6.36 -10.81 13.99
N ALA A 39 6.17 -10.57 12.70
CA ALA A 39 6.78 -9.45 12.00
C ALA A 39 5.95 -9.04 10.79
N SER A 40 6.03 -7.77 10.40
CA SER A 40 5.35 -7.23 9.24
C SER A 40 6.28 -6.35 8.40
N LEU A 41 5.93 -6.14 7.14
CA LEU A 41 6.57 -5.13 6.29
C LEU A 41 5.61 -4.00 5.98
N THR A 42 6.15 -2.79 5.85
CA THR A 42 5.47 -1.65 5.25
C THR A 42 6.21 -1.23 4.00
N VAL A 43 5.49 -1.21 2.88
CA VAL A 43 5.94 -0.72 1.57
C VAL A 43 5.28 0.63 1.34
N ALA A 44 6.07 1.68 1.24
CA ALA A 44 5.59 3.05 1.04
C ALA A 44 6.21 3.70 -0.20
N TRP A 45 5.42 4.47 -0.93
CA TRP A 45 5.85 5.25 -2.10
C TRP A 45 4.94 6.47 -2.31
N THR A 46 5.37 7.38 -3.17
CA THR A 46 4.61 8.59 -3.55
C THR A 46 4.22 8.49 -5.02
N ASP A 47 2.97 8.85 -5.34
CA ASP A 47 2.39 8.82 -6.69
C ASP A 47 2.48 7.44 -7.35
N GLY A 48 2.69 7.37 -8.67
CA GLY A 48 3.01 6.11 -9.36
C GLY A 48 1.88 5.07 -9.36
N PRO A 49 2.20 3.76 -9.27
CA PRO A 49 1.20 2.69 -9.34
C PRO A 49 0.20 2.79 -8.20
N ASN A 50 -1.03 2.35 -8.45
CA ASN A 50 -2.04 2.25 -7.40
C ASN A 50 -1.71 1.11 -6.43
N ILE A 51 -2.36 1.11 -5.26
CA ILE A 51 -2.09 0.15 -4.19
C ILE A 51 -2.24 -1.31 -4.67
N LYS A 52 -3.31 -1.61 -5.42
CA LYS A 52 -3.58 -2.96 -5.92
C LYS A 52 -2.48 -3.49 -6.85
N GLN A 53 -1.90 -2.63 -7.68
CA GLN A 53 -0.78 -3.01 -8.55
C GLN A 53 0.47 -3.39 -7.75
N VAL A 54 0.75 -2.68 -6.66
CA VAL A 54 1.88 -3.00 -5.78
C VAL A 54 1.58 -4.24 -4.94
N GLU A 55 0.38 -4.37 -4.41
CA GLU A 55 -0.06 -5.54 -3.65
C GLU A 55 0.03 -6.83 -4.47
N ALA A 56 -0.30 -6.80 -5.75
CA ALA A 56 -0.18 -7.95 -6.65
C ALA A 56 1.27 -8.49 -6.77
N VAL A 57 2.27 -7.63 -6.54
CA VAL A 57 3.69 -8.00 -6.48
C VAL A 57 4.05 -8.48 -5.08
N THR A 58 3.65 -7.74 -4.05
CA THR A 58 4.14 -7.95 -2.67
C THR A 58 3.43 -9.08 -1.94
N CYS A 59 2.18 -9.41 -2.27
CA CYS A 59 1.39 -10.43 -1.55
C CYS A 59 2.06 -11.82 -1.57
N ARG A 60 2.87 -12.10 -2.60
CA ARG A 60 3.62 -13.35 -2.77
C ARG A 60 4.72 -13.57 -1.73
N PHE A 61 5.02 -12.57 -0.92
CA PHE A 61 6.06 -12.61 0.11
C PHE A 61 5.50 -12.69 1.54
N GLN A 62 4.20 -12.89 1.70
CA GLN A 62 3.59 -13.07 3.02
C GLN A 62 3.85 -14.48 3.56
N GLY A 63 4.24 -14.57 4.83
CA GLY A 63 4.53 -15.81 5.54
C GLY A 63 3.35 -16.34 6.35
N SER A 64 2.25 -15.61 6.45
CA SER A 64 1.07 -16.03 7.20
C SER A 64 -0.22 -15.52 6.57
N TYR A 65 -1.33 -16.13 6.96
CA TYR A 65 -2.68 -15.61 6.73
C TYR A 65 -3.47 -15.65 8.04
N PHE A 66 -4.57 -14.91 8.08
CA PHE A 66 -5.49 -14.91 9.22
C PHE A 66 -6.92 -15.20 8.73
N ASP A 67 -7.57 -16.16 9.37
CA ASP A 67 -8.98 -16.46 9.20
C ASP A 67 -9.74 -15.96 10.43
N GLY A 68 -10.46 -14.84 10.24
CA GLY A 68 -11.21 -14.19 11.31
C GLY A 68 -12.48 -14.93 11.72
N GLN A 69 -12.97 -15.91 10.94
CA GLN A 69 -14.16 -16.68 11.31
C GLN A 69 -13.86 -17.68 12.44
N ILE A 70 -12.64 -18.22 12.47
CA ILE A 70 -12.19 -19.22 13.44
C ILE A 70 -11.05 -18.72 14.34
N ASP A 71 -10.75 -17.42 14.30
CA ASP A 71 -9.66 -16.78 15.03
C ASP A 71 -8.32 -17.53 14.88
N TYR A 72 -7.95 -17.84 13.63
CA TYR A 72 -6.80 -18.70 13.33
C TYR A 72 -5.76 -17.99 12.47
N LYS A 73 -4.51 -18.00 12.93
CA LYS A 73 -3.34 -17.59 12.13
C LYS A 73 -2.63 -18.83 11.57
N GLY A 74 -2.65 -18.97 10.25
CA GLY A 74 -1.95 -20.05 9.54
C GLY A 74 -0.63 -19.58 8.94
N SER A 75 0.32 -20.51 8.77
CA SER A 75 1.58 -20.24 8.06
C SER A 75 1.43 -20.47 6.56
N ILE A 76 2.07 -19.63 5.75
CA ILE A 76 2.18 -19.81 4.30
C ILE A 76 3.57 -20.34 3.97
N TYR A 77 3.62 -21.40 3.17
CA TYR A 77 4.84 -21.98 2.62
C TYR A 77 4.83 -21.83 1.10
N HIS A 78 5.89 -21.24 0.56
CA HIS A 78 6.10 -21.01 -0.86
C HIS A 78 7.13 -21.98 -1.41
N LEU A 79 7.13 -22.22 -2.72
CA LEU A 79 8.22 -22.92 -3.40
C LEU A 79 9.09 -21.93 -4.15
N VAL A 80 10.36 -21.82 -3.76
CA VAL A 80 11.35 -20.97 -4.43
C VAL A 80 12.47 -21.86 -4.95
N GLY A 81 12.59 -21.98 -6.28
CA GLY A 81 13.60 -22.86 -6.88
C GLY A 81 13.47 -24.34 -6.47
N GLY A 82 12.24 -24.80 -6.19
CA GLY A 82 11.97 -26.16 -5.71
C GLY A 82 12.17 -26.38 -4.21
N VAL A 83 12.57 -25.35 -3.46
CA VAL A 83 12.75 -25.41 -2.00
C VAL A 83 11.54 -24.81 -1.29
N PRO A 84 10.93 -25.49 -0.31
CA PRO A 84 9.92 -24.89 0.57
C PRO A 84 10.51 -23.73 1.39
N VAL A 85 9.89 -22.56 1.31
CA VAL A 85 10.31 -21.33 2.01
C VAL A 85 9.14 -20.76 2.79
N SER A 86 9.38 -20.39 4.05
CA SER A 86 8.49 -19.50 4.81
C SER A 86 9.14 -18.12 4.91
N PHE A 87 8.41 -17.10 4.46
CA PHE A 87 8.86 -15.71 4.56
C PHE A 87 8.66 -15.18 5.98
N GLY A 88 9.60 -14.36 6.45
CA GLY A 88 9.60 -13.87 7.83
C GLY A 88 8.67 -12.69 8.09
N ALA A 89 7.82 -12.31 7.15
CA ALA A 89 6.83 -11.26 7.32
C ALA A 89 5.43 -11.87 7.28
N ASP A 90 4.74 -11.87 8.41
CA ASP A 90 3.37 -12.33 8.55
C ASP A 90 2.43 -11.62 7.59
N SER A 91 2.58 -10.29 7.53
CA SER A 91 1.78 -9.39 6.70
C SER A 91 2.67 -8.36 6.00
N ILE A 92 2.18 -7.85 4.88
CA ILE A 92 2.81 -6.76 4.14
C ILE A 92 1.75 -5.70 3.86
N HIS A 93 2.00 -4.47 4.31
CA HIS A 93 1.09 -3.34 4.17
C HIS A 93 1.62 -2.36 3.12
N CYS A 94 0.76 -1.97 2.19
CA CYS A 94 1.09 -1.02 1.13
C CYS A 94 0.49 0.35 1.44
N ARG A 95 1.33 1.40 1.42
CA ARG A 95 0.92 2.78 1.69
C ARG A 95 1.37 3.69 0.56
N ARG A 96 0.41 4.23 -0.17
CA ARG A 96 0.64 5.25 -1.20
C ARG A 96 0.33 6.64 -0.65
N SER A 97 1.26 7.57 -0.84
CA SER A 97 1.04 9.00 -0.63
C SER A 97 0.92 9.72 -1.97
N PHE A 98 0.33 10.91 -1.97
CA PHE A 98 0.21 11.76 -3.17
C PHE A 98 1.05 13.03 -3.02
N SER A 99 1.75 13.41 -4.08
CA SER A 99 2.40 14.72 -4.17
C SER A 99 1.38 15.85 -4.27
N ASP A 100 1.80 17.07 -3.97
CA ASP A 100 0.95 18.26 -4.08
C ASP A 100 0.46 18.46 -5.52
N VAL A 101 1.31 18.19 -6.51
CA VAL A 101 0.93 18.27 -7.93
C VAL A 101 -0.18 17.27 -8.26
N ALA A 102 -0.07 16.02 -7.79
CA ALA A 102 -1.11 15.01 -8.03
C ALA A 102 -2.43 15.38 -7.32
N ILE A 103 -2.36 15.93 -6.11
CA ILE A 103 -3.52 16.41 -5.35
C ILE A 103 -4.19 17.58 -6.10
N GLU A 104 -3.41 18.57 -6.53
CA GLU A 104 -3.90 19.73 -7.28
C GLU A 104 -4.60 19.30 -8.57
N GLN A 105 -3.97 18.40 -9.35
CA GLN A 105 -4.58 17.85 -10.56
C GLN A 105 -5.90 17.11 -10.27
N GLY A 106 -5.98 16.40 -9.14
CA GLY A 106 -7.20 15.73 -8.69
C GLY A 106 -8.31 16.74 -8.35
N ILE A 107 -7.99 17.77 -7.58
CA ILE A 107 -8.88 18.88 -7.23
C ILE A 107 -9.39 19.56 -8.50
N ASP A 108 -8.48 19.94 -9.40
CA ASP A 108 -8.80 20.58 -10.68
C ASP A 108 -9.77 19.74 -11.51
N ARG A 109 -9.50 18.44 -11.60
CA ARG A 109 -10.32 17.52 -12.38
C ARG A 109 -11.74 17.41 -11.81
N VAL A 110 -11.88 17.29 -10.49
CA VAL A 110 -13.19 17.19 -9.84
C VAL A 110 -13.96 18.50 -9.97
N PHE A 111 -13.31 19.63 -9.69
CA PHE A 111 -13.94 20.95 -9.78
C PHE A 111 -14.42 21.28 -11.20
N ARG A 112 -13.61 20.98 -12.22
CA ARG A 112 -13.98 21.17 -13.63
C ARG A 112 -15.09 20.22 -14.08
N LYS A 113 -15.17 19.02 -13.51
CA LYS A 113 -16.18 18.02 -13.87
C LYS A 113 -17.56 18.34 -13.30
N TYR A 114 -17.63 18.97 -12.13
CA TYR A 114 -18.88 19.24 -11.40
C TYR A 114 -19.11 20.72 -11.04
N PRO A 115 -18.92 21.68 -11.97
CA PRO A 115 -18.90 23.10 -11.63
C PRO A 115 -20.23 23.61 -11.05
N GLN A 116 -21.36 23.05 -11.50
CA GLN A 116 -22.69 23.42 -10.99
C GLN A 116 -22.90 22.95 -9.55
N ASN A 117 -22.49 21.72 -9.23
CA ASN A 117 -22.64 21.14 -7.91
C ASN A 117 -21.85 21.92 -6.84
N PHE A 118 -20.63 22.37 -7.18
CA PHE A 118 -19.84 23.26 -6.31
C PHE A 118 -20.52 24.62 -6.13
N ARG A 119 -21.08 25.19 -7.22
CA ARG A 119 -21.80 26.47 -7.16
C ARG A 119 -23.05 26.40 -6.31
N GLU A 120 -23.87 25.36 -6.46
CA GLU A 120 -25.10 25.14 -5.69
C GLU A 120 -24.81 24.90 -4.22
N ALA A 121 -23.73 24.19 -3.90
CA ALA A 121 -23.28 24.00 -2.53
C ALA A 121 -22.62 25.25 -1.91
N GLY A 122 -22.35 26.30 -2.70
CA GLY A 122 -21.63 27.49 -2.24
C GLY A 122 -20.17 27.22 -1.85
N ILE A 123 -19.58 26.15 -2.41
CA ILE A 123 -18.23 25.69 -2.07
C ILE A 123 -17.24 26.22 -3.12
N ALA A 124 -16.28 27.02 -2.68
CA ALA A 124 -15.17 27.44 -3.53
C ALA A 124 -14.27 26.26 -3.92
N LYS A 125 -13.45 26.42 -4.95
CA LYS A 125 -12.48 25.39 -5.36
C LYS A 125 -11.59 25.02 -4.16
N PRO A 126 -11.54 23.75 -3.74
CA PRO A 126 -10.74 23.34 -2.60
C PRO A 126 -9.23 23.58 -2.81
N THR A 127 -8.49 23.72 -1.72
CA THR A 127 -7.05 23.90 -1.70
C THR A 127 -6.31 22.62 -1.30
N ILE A 128 -5.01 22.55 -1.62
CA ILE A 128 -4.14 21.44 -1.19
C ILE A 128 -4.05 21.37 0.35
N GLU A 129 -4.02 22.52 1.03
CA GLU A 129 -3.96 22.59 2.49
C GLU A 129 -5.23 22.02 3.14
N GLU A 130 -6.41 22.35 2.62
CA GLU A 130 -7.68 21.77 3.08
C GLU A 130 -7.73 20.26 2.87
N PHE A 131 -7.20 19.77 1.74
CA PHE A 131 -7.09 18.33 1.51
C PHE A 131 -6.16 17.65 2.52
N ARG A 132 -4.95 18.19 2.73
CA ARG A 132 -3.95 17.60 3.64
C ARG A 132 -4.34 17.63 5.10
N SER A 133 -5.03 18.68 5.52
CA SER A 133 -5.55 18.80 6.90
C SER A 133 -6.79 17.93 7.16
N GLY A 134 -7.32 17.27 6.13
CA GLY A 134 -8.53 16.46 6.23
C GLY A 134 -9.82 17.29 6.36
N ARG A 135 -9.76 18.62 6.21
CA ARG A 135 -10.94 19.50 6.27
C ARG A 135 -12.01 19.11 5.25
N LEU A 136 -11.59 18.53 4.13
CA LEU A 136 -12.50 18.10 3.05
C LEU A 136 -13.16 16.73 3.29
N TRP A 137 -12.80 15.98 4.33
CA TRP A 137 -13.31 14.62 4.57
C TRP A 137 -14.84 14.55 4.68
N ALA A 138 -15.44 15.54 5.35
CA ALA A 138 -16.88 15.62 5.57
C ALA A 138 -17.58 16.60 4.60
N THR A 139 -16.85 17.18 3.65
CA THR A 139 -17.42 18.11 2.68
C THR A 139 -18.26 17.34 1.66
N TYR A 140 -19.54 17.67 1.60
CA TYR A 140 -20.48 17.08 0.64
C TYR A 140 -20.73 18.05 -0.51
N VAL A 141 -20.41 17.60 -1.72
CA VAL A 141 -20.82 18.25 -2.96
C VAL A 141 -21.96 17.37 -3.51
N PRO A 142 -23.18 17.91 -3.68
CA PRO A 142 -24.32 17.13 -4.19
C PRO A 142 -23.97 16.52 -5.56
N PHE A 143 -24.63 15.42 -5.96
CA PHE A 143 -24.42 14.77 -7.27
C PHE A 143 -25.45 15.21 -8.29
#